data_AF-A0A947P046-F1
#
_entry.id   AF-A0A947P046-F1
#
_cell.length_a   1.000
_cell.length_b   1.000
_cell.length_c   1.000
_cell.angle_alpha   90.00
_cell.angle_beta   90.00
_cell.angle_gamma   90.00
#
_symmetry.space_group_name_H-M   'P 1'
#
loop_
_entity.id
_entity.type
_entity.pdbx_description
1 polymer ?
#
loop_
_entity_poly.entity_id
_entity_poly.type
_entity_poly.pdbx_seq_one_letter_code
_entity_poly.pdbx_strand_id
1 'polypeptide(L)'
;MKRGISVVILIVLLFAGLVQAKDLRATKLKKFLDRYPWSPLRGHEQEILYCADKFGLDFRLYIAIAGAESSYGKRFPKSSKNLTGYAVYDDNVGSFNSIWHNIYETSKLIATSNYYKKFRKTRDIKDLIFVYKGVPPYDHYYNNMRYALDQITRVSIVRELKEQREKLVRLDPASKRLMGKREYVEKMFAWTAVRYDKHTVRKVSEAGLKFAAK
;
A
#
# COMPACT_ATOMS: atom_id res chain seq x y z
N MET A 1 12.89 20.86 42.12
CA MET A 1 13.25 19.85 41.09
C MET A 1 12.21 18.75 40.82
N LYS A 2 11.11 18.58 41.58
CA LYS A 2 10.15 17.48 41.36
C LYS A 2 9.05 17.72 40.31
N ARG A 3 8.88 18.95 39.81
CA ARG A 3 7.81 19.30 38.84
C ARG A 3 8.17 19.04 37.37
N GLY A 4 9.46 18.99 37.02
CA GLY A 4 9.91 18.75 35.64
C GLY A 4 9.87 17.27 35.23
N ILE A 5 10.12 16.36 36.17
CA ILE A 5 10.14 14.91 35.93
C ILE A 5 8.72 14.41 35.59
N SER A 6 7.69 14.94 36.25
CA SER A 6 6.29 14.55 36.01
C SER A 6 5.76 14.96 34.63
N VAL A 7 6.21 16.10 34.09
CA VAL A 7 5.78 16.58 32.75
C VAL A 7 6.44 15.74 31.66
N VAL A 8 7.71 15.37 31.83
CA VAL A 8 8.43 14.50 30.88
C VAL A 8 7.82 13.10 30.87
N ILE A 9 7.48 12.54 32.03
CA ILE A 9 6.78 11.24 32.11
C ILE A 9 5.38 11.31 31.47
N LEU A 10 4.65 12.42 31.65
CA LEU A 10 3.34 12.61 31.02
C LEU A 10 3.44 12.72 29.49
N ILE A 11 4.46 13.41 28.96
CA ILE A 11 4.72 13.51 27.51
C ILE A 11 5.16 12.16 26.93
N VAL A 12 6.01 11.42 27.64
CA VAL A 12 6.45 10.07 27.23
C VAL A 12 5.27 9.07 27.24
N LEU A 13 4.35 9.17 28.21
CA LEU A 13 3.13 8.36 28.26
C LEU A 13 2.10 8.78 27.18
N LEU A 14 2.02 10.08 26.85
CA LEU A 14 1.22 10.58 25.72
C LEU A 14 1.73 10.05 24.37
N PHE A 15 3.05 9.89 24.19
CA PHE A 15 3.61 9.30 22.97
C PHE A 15 3.54 7.77 22.93
N ALA A 16 3.67 7.09 24.08
CA ALA A 16 3.54 5.63 24.17
C ALA A 16 2.09 5.14 23.92
N GLY A 17 1.10 6.01 24.13
CA GLY A 17 -0.31 5.77 23.89
C GLY A 17 -0.77 5.99 22.44
N LEU A 18 0.10 6.40 21.51
CA LEU A 18 -0.24 6.46 20.09
C LEU A 18 -0.47 5.04 19.58
N VAL A 19 -1.74 4.63 19.65
CA VAL A 19 -2.25 3.43 19.01
C VAL A 19 -1.86 3.50 17.54
N GLN A 20 -0.78 2.82 17.18
CA GLN A 20 -0.39 2.74 15.78
C GLN A 20 -1.46 1.92 15.07
N ALA A 21 -2.42 2.63 14.48
CA ALA A 21 -3.45 2.03 13.67
C ALA A 21 -2.74 1.22 12.58
N LYS A 22 -3.00 -0.08 12.54
CA LYS A 22 -2.33 -0.96 11.59
C LYS A 22 -2.75 -0.56 10.17
N ASP A 23 -1.77 -0.37 9.28
CA ASP A 23 -2.08 -0.05 7.88
C ASP A 23 -2.84 -1.22 7.22
N LEU A 24 -4.09 -0.98 6.86
CA LEU A 24 -4.95 -1.98 6.24
C LEU A 24 -4.51 -2.34 4.82
N ARG A 25 -3.75 -1.48 4.14
CA ARG A 25 -3.12 -1.78 2.85
C ARG A 25 -2.13 -2.92 3.00
N ALA A 26 -1.34 -2.93 4.08
CA ALA A 26 -0.38 -4.00 4.35
C ALA A 26 -1.10 -5.33 4.55
N THR A 27 -2.24 -5.28 5.24
CA THR A 27 -3.12 -6.45 5.42
C THR A 27 -3.64 -6.96 4.08
N LYS A 28 -4.03 -6.07 3.17
CA LYS A 28 -4.46 -6.46 1.82
C LYS A 28 -3.35 -7.11 1.01
N LEU A 29 -2.16 -6.50 0.99
CA LEU A 29 -1.00 -7.05 0.28
C LEU A 29 -0.63 -8.42 0.85
N LYS A 30 -0.59 -8.55 2.18
CA LYS A 30 -0.27 -9.81 2.84
C LYS A 30 -1.25 -10.91 2.45
N LYS A 31 -2.56 -10.68 2.60
CA LYS A 31 -3.60 -11.66 2.22
C LYS A 31 -3.54 -12.03 0.74
N PHE A 32 -3.24 -11.07 -0.13
CA PHE A 32 -3.06 -11.34 -1.55
C PHE A 32 -1.85 -12.24 -1.80
N LEU A 33 -0.70 -11.94 -1.18
CA LEU A 33 0.57 -12.65 -1.31
C LEU A 33 0.58 -14.01 -0.62
N ASP A 34 -0.25 -14.23 0.40
CA ASP A 34 -0.43 -15.54 1.05
C ASP A 34 -0.95 -16.61 0.06
N ARG A 35 -1.56 -16.20 -1.06
CA ARG A 35 -1.95 -17.09 -2.17
C ARG A 35 -0.76 -17.57 -3.02
N TYR A 36 0.41 -16.96 -2.84
CA TYR A 36 1.65 -17.24 -3.56
C TYR A 36 2.77 -17.56 -2.56
N PRO A 37 2.74 -18.71 -1.89
CA PRO A 37 3.65 -19.02 -0.78
C PRO A 37 5.14 -19.02 -1.19
N TRP A 38 5.44 -19.30 -2.45
CA TRP A 38 6.78 -19.25 -3.05
C TRP A 38 7.28 -17.85 -3.39
N SER A 39 6.41 -16.83 -3.34
CA SER A 39 6.78 -15.48 -3.73
C SER A 39 7.79 -14.91 -2.74
N PRO A 40 8.95 -14.40 -3.21
CA PRO A 40 9.90 -13.70 -2.36
C PRO A 40 9.38 -12.32 -1.92
N LEU A 41 8.18 -11.91 -2.33
CA LEU A 41 7.55 -10.65 -1.89
C LEU A 41 6.81 -10.77 -0.56
N ARG A 42 6.56 -11.99 -0.08
CA ARG A 42 5.97 -12.21 1.25
C ARG A 42 6.90 -11.64 2.33
N GLY A 43 6.36 -10.81 3.21
CA GLY A 43 7.15 -10.11 4.24
C GLY A 43 7.70 -8.75 3.79
N HIS A 44 7.61 -8.40 2.50
CA HIS A 44 8.00 -7.10 1.97
C HIS A 44 6.82 -6.13 1.83
N GLU A 45 5.68 -6.39 2.49
CA GLU A 45 4.48 -5.56 2.34
C GLU A 45 4.73 -4.12 2.80
N GLN A 46 5.41 -3.94 3.92
CA GLN A 46 5.71 -2.61 4.47
C GLN A 46 6.69 -1.83 3.60
N GLU A 47 7.66 -2.53 3.00
CA GLU A 47 8.60 -1.95 2.06
C GLU A 47 7.90 -1.44 0.80
N ILE A 48 6.97 -2.24 0.25
CA ILE A 48 6.13 -1.84 -0.89
C ILE A 48 5.30 -0.61 -0.54
N LEU A 49 4.67 -0.59 0.65
CA LEU A 49 3.90 0.57 1.10
C LEU A 49 4.77 1.81 1.31
N TYR A 50 5.94 1.65 1.92
CA TYR A 50 6.89 2.73 2.11
C TYR A 50 7.25 3.36 0.76
N CYS A 51 7.59 2.54 -0.24
CA CYS A 51 7.90 3.04 -1.58
C CYS A 51 6.69 3.72 -2.23
N ALA A 52 5.49 3.15 -2.06
CA ALA A 52 4.27 3.74 -2.59
C ALA A 52 4.01 5.14 -2.01
N ASP A 53 4.12 5.27 -0.68
CA ASP A 53 3.91 6.53 0.02
C ASP A 53 5.01 7.55 -0.27
N LYS A 54 6.27 7.09 -0.31
CA LYS A 54 7.43 7.93 -0.62
C LYS A 54 7.35 8.52 -2.03
N PHE A 55 6.92 7.71 -2.99
CA PHE A 55 7.06 8.04 -4.41
C PHE A 55 5.77 8.45 -5.11
N GLY A 56 4.64 8.55 -4.42
CA GLY A 56 3.44 8.98 -5.12
C GLY A 56 2.62 7.86 -5.76
N LEU A 57 2.88 6.59 -5.43
CA LEU A 57 2.42 5.43 -6.21
C LEU A 57 1.14 4.80 -5.66
N ASP A 58 0.35 4.20 -6.56
CA ASP A 58 -0.63 3.20 -6.14
C ASP A 58 0.09 2.03 -5.48
N PHE A 59 -0.25 1.72 -4.23
CA PHE A 59 0.43 0.70 -3.44
C PHE A 59 0.32 -0.73 -4.01
N ARG A 60 -0.61 -0.95 -4.94
CA ARG A 60 -0.80 -2.24 -5.63
C ARG A 60 0.14 -2.40 -6.82
N LEU A 61 0.75 -1.30 -7.28
CA LEU A 61 1.38 -1.21 -8.58
C LEU A 61 2.63 -2.07 -8.72
N TYR A 62 3.51 -2.04 -7.73
CA TYR A 62 4.72 -2.85 -7.74
C TYR A 62 4.38 -4.35 -7.82
N ILE A 63 3.40 -4.81 -7.01
CA ILE A 63 2.94 -6.22 -7.07
C ILE A 63 2.35 -6.55 -8.44
N ALA A 64 1.60 -5.64 -9.06
CA ALA A 64 1.03 -5.85 -10.39
C ALA A 64 2.12 -6.03 -11.46
N ILE A 65 3.17 -5.22 -11.41
CA ILE A 65 4.33 -5.32 -12.33
C ILE A 65 5.08 -6.64 -12.09
N ALA A 66 5.43 -6.96 -10.84
CA ALA A 66 6.10 -8.23 -10.51
C ALA A 66 5.24 -9.45 -10.89
N GLY A 67 3.91 -9.34 -10.80
CA GLY A 67 2.98 -10.34 -11.30
C GLY A 67 3.09 -10.58 -12.80
N ALA A 68 3.12 -9.49 -13.56
CA ALA A 68 3.20 -9.55 -15.01
C ALA A 68 4.57 -10.01 -15.53
N GLU A 69 5.65 -9.66 -14.84
CA GLU A 69 7.03 -9.92 -15.28
C GLU A 69 7.59 -11.26 -14.81
N SER A 70 7.33 -11.64 -13.55
CA SER A 70 7.92 -12.83 -12.93
C SER A 70 6.90 -13.76 -12.29
N SER A 71 5.60 -13.57 -12.56
CA SER A 71 4.53 -14.31 -11.87
C SER A 71 4.66 -14.19 -10.35
N TYR A 72 4.83 -12.96 -9.86
CA TYR A 72 5.04 -12.61 -8.46
C TYR A 72 6.34 -13.20 -7.88
N GLY A 73 7.40 -13.32 -8.69
CA GLY A 73 8.66 -13.93 -8.30
C GLY A 73 8.66 -15.47 -8.32
N LYS A 74 7.72 -16.11 -9.03
CA LYS A 74 7.84 -17.55 -9.36
C LYS A 74 8.95 -17.80 -10.39
N ARG A 75 9.11 -16.87 -11.34
CA ARG A 75 10.04 -16.96 -12.47
C ARG A 75 10.90 -15.71 -12.51
N PHE A 76 11.97 -15.68 -11.72
CA PHE A 76 12.96 -14.60 -11.74
C PHE A 76 14.39 -15.16 -11.61
N PRO A 77 15.42 -14.49 -12.17
CA PRO A 77 16.80 -14.91 -11.97
C PRO A 77 17.22 -14.58 -10.52
N LYS A 78 17.36 -15.61 -9.68
CA LYS A 78 17.68 -15.46 -8.25
C LYS A 78 18.98 -14.69 -7.99
N SER A 79 19.98 -14.87 -8.87
CA SER A 79 21.26 -14.13 -8.80
C SER A 79 21.06 -12.62 -8.89
N SER A 80 20.14 -12.19 -9.76
CA SER A 80 19.84 -10.77 -9.99
C SER A 80 18.84 -10.18 -9.02
N LYS A 81 18.00 -11.00 -8.36
CA LYS A 81 16.89 -10.54 -7.50
C LYS A 81 15.96 -9.52 -8.20
N ASN A 82 15.85 -9.64 -9.53
CA ASN A 82 15.07 -8.75 -10.37
C ASN A 82 13.69 -9.35 -10.66
N LEU A 83 12.65 -8.92 -9.94
CA LEU A 83 11.29 -9.45 -10.10
C LEU A 83 10.50 -8.76 -11.19
N THR A 84 10.98 -7.60 -11.62
CA THR A 84 10.26 -6.68 -12.50
C THR A 84 10.89 -6.64 -13.89
N GLY A 85 12.04 -7.29 -14.12
CA GLY A 85 12.76 -7.15 -15.38
C GLY A 85 13.34 -5.74 -15.58
N TYR A 86 13.54 -4.98 -14.50
CA TYR A 86 14.09 -3.63 -14.56
C TYR A 86 15.59 -3.70 -14.89
N ALA A 87 16.02 -2.99 -15.94
CA ALA A 87 17.43 -2.76 -16.23
C ALA A 87 17.91 -1.52 -15.46
N VAL A 88 18.79 -1.70 -14.48
CA VAL A 88 19.50 -0.57 -13.87
C VAL A 88 20.47 -0.02 -14.92
N TYR A 89 20.42 1.29 -15.19
CA TYR A 89 21.39 1.96 -16.05
C TYR A 89 22.69 2.20 -15.26
N ASP A 90 23.53 1.16 -15.23
CA ASP A 90 24.97 1.19 -14.97
C ASP A 90 25.55 -0.19 -15.37
N ASP A 91 26.87 -0.38 -15.31
CA ASP A 91 27.60 -1.60 -15.77
C ASP A 91 27.09 -2.96 -15.23
N ASN A 92 26.13 -2.96 -14.29
CA ASN A 92 25.38 -4.11 -13.82
C ASN A 92 23.89 -4.03 -14.22
N VAL A 93 23.61 -4.27 -15.49
CA VAL A 93 22.24 -4.22 -16.03
C VAL A 93 21.34 -5.24 -15.31
N GLY A 94 20.51 -4.72 -14.39
CA GLY A 94 19.36 -5.44 -13.82
C GLY A 94 19.66 -6.44 -12.71
N SER A 95 20.77 -6.28 -11.97
CA SER A 95 21.06 -7.04 -10.75
C SER A 95 20.88 -6.17 -9.49
N PHE A 96 20.31 -6.75 -8.44
CA PHE A 96 19.98 -6.07 -7.18
C PHE A 96 20.59 -6.80 -5.99
N ASN A 97 21.11 -6.01 -5.05
CA ASN A 97 21.62 -6.49 -3.75
C ASN A 97 20.55 -7.19 -2.90
N SER A 98 19.27 -6.86 -3.06
CA SER A 98 18.16 -7.48 -2.32
C SER A 98 16.82 -7.31 -3.05
N ILE A 99 15.79 -8.03 -2.60
CA ILE A 99 14.40 -7.84 -3.07
C ILE A 99 13.93 -6.41 -2.73
N TRP A 100 14.25 -5.92 -1.53
CA TRP A 100 14.06 -4.54 -1.13
C TRP A 100 14.66 -3.55 -2.12
N HIS A 101 15.92 -3.76 -2.53
CA HIS A 101 16.60 -2.90 -3.49
C HIS A 101 15.86 -2.87 -4.85
N ASN A 102 15.37 -4.03 -5.33
CA ASN A 102 14.54 -4.08 -6.53
C ASN A 102 13.20 -3.34 -6.36
N ILE A 103 12.53 -3.48 -5.20
CA ILE A 103 11.29 -2.75 -4.87
C ILE A 103 11.54 -1.24 -4.95
N TYR A 104 12.59 -0.77 -4.30
CA TYR A 104 12.92 0.63 -4.17
C TYR A 104 13.25 1.27 -5.53
N GLU A 105 14.20 0.70 -6.26
CA GLU A 105 14.66 1.28 -7.53
C GLU A 105 13.58 1.20 -8.62
N THR A 106 12.81 0.10 -8.68
CA THR A 106 11.69 0.02 -9.62
C THR A 106 10.61 1.07 -9.29
N SER A 107 10.27 1.24 -8.01
CA SER A 107 9.28 2.23 -7.59
C SER A 107 9.73 3.66 -7.89
N LYS A 108 11.00 3.97 -7.63
CA LYS A 108 11.61 5.26 -7.94
C LYS A 108 11.50 5.59 -9.43
N LEU A 109 11.84 4.63 -10.30
CA LEU A 109 11.73 4.78 -11.76
C LEU A 109 10.30 5.07 -12.21
N ILE A 110 9.33 4.26 -11.73
CA ILE A 110 7.93 4.43 -12.11
C ILE A 110 7.48 5.86 -11.79
N ALA A 111 7.82 6.36 -10.61
CA ALA A 111 7.43 7.68 -10.15
C ALA A 111 8.01 8.83 -10.99
N THR A 112 9.23 8.70 -11.49
CA THR A 112 9.87 9.72 -12.33
C THR A 112 9.43 9.65 -13.80
N SER A 113 8.85 8.54 -14.24
CA SER A 113 8.39 8.36 -15.61
C SER A 113 7.25 9.34 -16.00
N ASN A 114 7.30 9.88 -17.22
CA ASN A 114 6.22 10.72 -17.78
C ASN A 114 4.89 9.98 -17.93
N TYR A 115 4.95 8.66 -18.00
CA TYR A 115 3.80 7.78 -18.15
C TYR A 115 3.06 7.54 -16.84
N TYR A 116 3.76 7.40 -15.70
CA TYR A 116 3.04 7.37 -14.43
C TYR A 116 2.34 8.71 -14.17
N LYS A 117 2.95 9.84 -14.59
CA LYS A 117 2.25 11.13 -14.60
C LYS A 117 1.00 11.10 -15.49
N LYS A 118 1.05 10.45 -16.66
CA LYS A 118 -0.11 10.27 -17.55
C LYS A 118 -1.17 9.35 -16.93
N PHE A 119 -0.80 8.17 -16.43
CA PHE A 119 -1.67 7.24 -15.72
C PHE A 119 -2.37 7.92 -14.53
N ARG A 120 -1.70 8.77 -13.76
CA ARG A 120 -2.38 9.52 -12.68
C ARG A 120 -3.50 10.42 -13.18
N LYS A 121 -3.38 10.97 -14.40
CA LYS A 121 -4.38 11.81 -15.05
C LYS A 121 -5.50 10.99 -15.69
N THR A 122 -5.16 9.94 -16.44
CA THR A 122 -6.10 9.16 -17.26
C THR A 122 -6.73 7.99 -16.52
N ARG A 123 -6.00 7.43 -15.55
CA ARG A 123 -6.29 6.17 -14.86
C ARG A 123 -6.38 4.96 -15.79
N ASP A 124 -5.88 5.08 -17.02
CA ASP A 124 -5.79 3.97 -17.96
C ASP A 124 -4.50 3.19 -17.73
N ILE A 125 -4.61 1.93 -17.34
CA ILE A 125 -3.46 1.02 -17.15
C ILE A 125 -2.62 0.95 -18.43
N LYS A 126 -3.19 1.09 -19.62
CA LYS A 126 -2.44 1.09 -20.89
C LYS A 126 -1.35 2.17 -20.92
N ASP A 127 -1.61 3.32 -20.31
CA ASP A 127 -0.62 4.40 -20.22
C ASP A 127 0.59 4.03 -19.35
N LEU A 128 0.42 3.11 -18.41
CA LEU A 128 1.50 2.59 -17.59
C LEU A 128 2.30 1.48 -18.30
N ILE A 129 1.64 0.62 -19.08
CA ILE A 129 2.29 -0.49 -19.79
C ILE A 129 3.28 0.02 -20.83
N PHE A 130 2.95 1.15 -21.45
CA PHE A 130 3.84 1.82 -22.41
C PHE A 130 5.21 2.17 -21.81
N VAL A 131 5.32 2.36 -20.48
CA VAL A 131 6.60 2.56 -19.75
C VAL A 131 7.56 1.41 -19.96
N TYR A 132 7.02 0.20 -19.93
CA TYR A 132 7.79 -0.97 -19.53
C TYR A 132 8.12 -1.89 -20.71
N LYS A 133 7.29 -1.86 -21.77
CA LYS A 133 7.44 -2.77 -22.92
C LYS A 133 7.55 -2.04 -24.26
N GLY A 134 7.21 -0.76 -24.37
CA GLY A 134 7.24 -0.03 -25.65
C GLY A 134 5.97 -0.25 -26.50
N VAL A 135 6.12 -0.62 -27.78
CA VAL A 135 5.04 -0.61 -28.79
C VAL A 135 4.13 -1.86 -28.69
N PRO A 136 2.78 -1.72 -28.68
CA PRO A 136 1.79 -2.82 -28.62
C PRO A 136 1.96 -3.95 -29.65
N PRO A 137 1.36 -5.15 -29.44
CA PRO A 137 0.36 -5.51 -28.43
C PRO A 137 0.90 -6.27 -27.19
N TYR A 138 0.35 -5.95 -26.00
CA TYR A 138 0.65 -6.65 -24.74
C TYR A 138 -0.60 -6.98 -23.92
N ASP A 139 -1.61 -7.57 -24.54
CA ASP A 139 -2.88 -7.90 -23.87
C ASP A 139 -2.67 -8.80 -22.63
N HIS A 140 -1.73 -9.73 -22.69
CA HIS A 140 -1.38 -10.58 -21.55
C HIS A 140 -0.86 -9.74 -20.36
N TYR A 141 -0.02 -8.74 -20.63
CA TYR A 141 0.56 -7.87 -19.60
C TYR A 141 -0.52 -6.98 -18.98
N TYR A 142 -1.37 -6.38 -19.83
CA TYR A 142 -2.53 -5.61 -19.39
C TYR A 142 -3.46 -6.43 -18.50
N ASN A 143 -3.78 -7.64 -18.92
CA ASN A 143 -4.66 -8.54 -18.17
C ASN A 143 -4.04 -8.93 -16.82
N ASN A 144 -2.74 -9.23 -16.78
CA ASN A 144 -2.04 -9.57 -15.53
C ASN A 144 -2.00 -8.40 -14.54
N MET A 145 -1.68 -7.19 -15.03
CA MET A 145 -1.67 -5.99 -14.19
C MET A 145 -3.07 -5.69 -13.66
N ARG A 146 -4.08 -5.67 -14.53
CA ARG A 146 -5.48 -5.43 -14.14
C ARG A 146 -5.96 -6.49 -13.14
N TYR A 147 -5.66 -7.76 -13.38
CA TYR A 147 -5.97 -8.85 -12.45
C TYR A 147 -5.38 -8.57 -11.06
N ALA A 148 -4.08 -8.27 -10.96
CA ALA A 148 -3.46 -8.00 -9.67
C ALA A 148 -4.10 -6.79 -8.95
N LEU A 149 -4.27 -5.68 -9.66
CA LEU A 149 -4.89 -4.46 -9.12
C LEU A 149 -6.30 -4.72 -8.60
N ASP A 150 -7.13 -5.44 -9.35
CA ASP A 150 -8.51 -5.75 -8.98
C ASP A 150 -8.59 -6.74 -7.83
N GLN A 151 -7.77 -7.78 -7.87
CA GLN A 151 -7.75 -8.81 -6.85
C GLN A 151 -7.30 -8.24 -5.50
N ILE A 152 -6.25 -7.41 -5.46
CA ILE A 152 -5.82 -6.73 -4.23
C ILE A 152 -6.94 -5.81 -3.72
N THR A 153 -7.63 -5.10 -4.61
CA THR A 153 -8.78 -4.25 -4.22
C THR A 153 -9.88 -5.06 -3.57
N ARG A 154 -10.21 -6.23 -4.13
CA ARG A 154 -11.27 -7.14 -3.67
C ARG A 154 -10.90 -7.92 -2.41
N VAL A 155 -9.65 -7.89 -1.96
CA VAL A 155 -9.28 -8.52 -0.67
C VAL A 155 -10.13 -7.94 0.46
N SER A 156 -10.91 -8.81 1.09
CA SER A 156 -11.73 -8.45 2.23
C SER A 156 -10.87 -8.18 3.46
N ILE A 157 -11.12 -7.04 4.09
CA ILE A 157 -10.51 -6.60 5.35
C ILE A 157 -11.57 -6.21 6.38
N VAL A 158 -12.81 -6.68 6.21
CA VAL A 158 -13.95 -6.30 7.07
C VAL A 158 -13.69 -6.65 8.53
N ARG A 159 -13.10 -7.83 8.79
CA ARG A 159 -12.77 -8.27 10.14
C ARG A 159 -11.72 -7.37 10.78
N GLU A 160 -10.62 -7.12 10.07
CA GLU A 160 -9.53 -6.27 10.58
C GLU A 160 -9.97 -4.82 10.77
N LEU A 161 -10.84 -4.32 9.89
CA LEU A 161 -11.49 -3.01 10.05
C LEU A 161 -12.32 -2.94 11.33
N LYS A 162 -13.14 -3.97 11.59
CA LYS A 162 -13.96 -4.05 12.79
C LYS A 162 -13.08 -4.12 14.05
N GLU A 163 -12.08 -4.99 14.07
CA GLU A 163 -11.12 -5.13 15.18
C GLU A 163 -10.38 -3.81 15.46
N GLN A 164 -9.87 -3.15 14.42
CA GLN A 164 -9.21 -1.85 14.56
C GLN A 164 -10.18 -0.79 15.10
N ARG A 165 -11.41 -0.74 14.58
CA ARG A 165 -12.44 0.19 15.05
C ARG A 165 -12.77 -0.02 16.52
N GLU A 166 -12.96 -1.28 16.94
CA GLU A 166 -13.24 -1.62 18.34
C GLU A 166 -12.08 -1.22 19.26
N LYS A 167 -10.85 -1.47 18.83
CA LYS A 167 -9.64 -1.08 19.56
C LYS A 167 -9.56 0.45 19.72
N LEU A 168 -9.80 1.20 18.65
CA LEU A 168 -9.80 2.67 18.68
C LEU A 168 -10.90 3.23 19.60
N VAL A 169 -12.12 2.70 19.51
CA VAL A 169 -13.24 3.13 20.36
C VAL A 169 -12.97 2.88 21.85
N ARG A 170 -12.28 1.78 22.19
CA ARG A 170 -11.90 1.48 23.58
C ARG A 170 -10.84 2.44 24.13
N LEU A 171 -9.95 2.93 23.28
CA LEU A 171 -8.76 3.69 23.69
C LEU A 171 -9.01 5.19 23.83
N ASP A 172 -10.16 5.70 23.34
CA ASP A 172 -10.47 7.12 23.44
C ASP A 172 -11.97 7.42 23.68
N PRO A 173 -12.46 7.18 24.92
CA PRO A 173 -13.83 7.50 25.29
C PRO A 173 -14.14 9.00 25.29
N ALA A 174 -13.11 9.86 25.43
CA ALA A 174 -13.23 11.31 25.58
C ALA A 174 -13.40 12.01 24.23
N SER A 175 -12.61 11.65 23.21
CA SER A 175 -12.78 12.20 21.85
C SER A 175 -14.07 11.77 21.20
N LYS A 176 -14.62 10.60 21.56
CA LYS A 176 -15.99 10.18 21.18
C LYS A 176 -17.08 11.11 21.75
N ARG A 177 -16.83 11.77 22.88
CA ARG A 177 -17.76 12.76 23.47
C ARG A 177 -17.58 14.15 22.88
N LEU A 178 -16.35 14.51 22.50
CA LEU A 178 -16.00 15.83 21.94
C LEU A 178 -16.27 15.94 20.43
N MET A 179 -16.04 14.87 19.66
CA MET A 179 -16.37 14.79 18.25
C MET A 179 -17.61 13.91 18.09
N GLY A 180 -18.61 14.38 17.35
CA GLY A 180 -19.77 13.53 17.01
C GLY A 180 -19.29 12.19 16.43
N LYS A 181 -19.94 11.08 16.81
CA LYS A 181 -19.55 9.69 16.44
C LYS A 181 -19.20 9.51 14.96
N ARG A 182 -19.83 10.29 14.07
CA ARG A 182 -19.59 10.30 12.62
C ARG A 182 -18.30 11.03 12.22
N GLU A 183 -18.05 12.21 12.77
CA GLU A 183 -16.88 13.04 12.45
C GLU A 183 -15.58 12.39 12.96
N TYR A 184 -15.62 11.83 14.17
CA TYR A 184 -14.48 11.08 14.74
C TYR A 184 -14.08 9.90 13.84
N VAL A 185 -15.09 9.15 13.36
CA VAL A 185 -14.90 8.04 12.44
C VAL A 185 -14.33 8.56 11.11
N GLU A 186 -14.91 9.59 10.50
CA GLU A 186 -14.42 10.13 9.21
C GLU A 186 -12.97 10.63 9.29
N LYS A 187 -12.56 11.32 10.37
CA LYS A 187 -11.17 11.79 10.56
C LYS A 187 -10.18 10.65 10.81
N MET A 188 -10.57 9.62 11.56
CA MET A 188 -9.72 8.43 11.80
C MET A 188 -9.59 7.55 10.55
N PHE A 189 -10.66 7.45 9.75
CA PHE A 189 -10.63 6.79 8.45
C PHE A 189 -9.83 7.60 7.42
N ALA A 190 -9.91 8.93 7.46
CA ALA A 190 -9.02 9.77 6.67
C ALA A 190 -7.55 9.49 7.03
N TRP A 191 -7.19 9.38 8.31
CA TRP A 191 -5.83 9.04 8.72
C TRP A 191 -5.33 7.65 8.27
N THR A 192 -6.23 6.67 8.12
CA THR A 192 -5.86 5.29 7.74
C THR A 192 -6.04 4.98 6.24
N ALA A 193 -6.84 5.78 5.52
CA ALA A 193 -7.18 5.57 4.11
C ALA A 193 -6.67 6.69 3.18
N VAL A 194 -6.27 7.85 3.71
CA VAL A 194 -5.54 8.87 2.94
C VAL A 194 -4.11 8.36 2.86
N ARG A 195 -3.70 7.78 1.73
CA ARG A 195 -3.05 8.63 0.72
C ARG A 195 -3.30 8.31 -0.75
N TYR A 196 -4.02 7.25 -1.16
CA TYR A 196 -4.01 6.90 -2.59
C TYR A 196 -5.32 6.66 -3.34
N ASP A 197 -6.49 6.65 -2.69
CA ASP A 197 -7.72 6.57 -3.47
C ASP A 197 -8.95 7.19 -2.78
N LYS A 198 -9.31 8.41 -3.18
CA LYS A 198 -10.55 9.09 -2.76
C LYS A 198 -11.81 8.25 -3.09
N HIS A 199 -11.77 7.33 -4.07
CA HIS A 199 -12.92 6.48 -4.41
C HIS A 199 -13.04 5.22 -3.52
N THR A 200 -11.92 4.59 -3.13
CA THR A 200 -11.94 3.52 -2.10
C THR A 200 -12.38 4.09 -0.75
N VAL A 201 -11.95 5.31 -0.40
CA VAL A 201 -12.43 6.04 0.78
C VAL A 201 -13.94 6.21 0.74
N ARG A 202 -14.53 6.59 -0.41
CA ARG A 202 -15.99 6.77 -0.55
C ARG A 202 -16.78 5.47 -0.35
N LYS A 203 -16.33 4.34 -0.92
CA LYS A 203 -17.00 3.05 -0.72
C LYS A 203 -16.86 2.51 0.70
N VAL A 204 -15.70 2.70 1.33
CA VAL A 204 -15.46 2.29 2.72
C VAL A 204 -16.24 3.19 3.69
N SER A 205 -16.32 4.49 3.43
CA SER A 205 -17.13 5.41 4.24
C SER A 205 -18.62 5.12 4.10
N GLU A 206 -19.13 4.86 2.89
CA GLU A 206 -20.53 4.45 2.65
C GLU A 206 -20.87 3.13 3.38
N ALA A 207 -19.98 2.13 3.33
CA ALA A 207 -20.17 0.86 4.05
C ALA A 207 -20.06 1.02 5.58
N GLY A 208 -19.14 1.86 6.05
CA GLY A 208 -18.95 2.17 7.47
C GLY A 208 -20.13 2.96 8.06
N LEU A 209 -20.69 3.90 7.30
CA LEU A 209 -21.87 4.68 7.68
C LEU A 209 -23.12 3.79 7.78
N LYS A 210 -23.33 2.88 6.82
CA LYS A 210 -24.42 1.89 6.86
C LYS A 210 -24.34 0.97 8.10
N PHE A 211 -23.13 0.61 8.53
CA PHE A 211 -22.91 -0.17 9.75
C PHE A 211 -23.03 0.63 11.05
N ALA A 212 -22.94 1.96 11.00
CA ALA A 212 -23.05 2.82 12.18
C ALA A 212 -24.48 3.30 12.45
N ALA A 213 -25.36 3.17 11.46
CA ALA A 213 -26.80 3.48 11.51
C ALA A 213 -27.67 2.29 11.96
N LYS A 214 -27.07 1.12 12.18
CA LYS A 214 -27.63 -0.01 12.94
C LYS A 214 -27.05 -0.01 14.35
#